data_AF-A0A4R9JGX6-F1
#
_entry.id   AF-A0A4R9JGX6-F1
#
_cell.length_a   1.000
_cell.length_b   1.000
_cell.length_c   1.000
_cell.angle_alpha   90.00
_cell.angle_beta   90.00
_cell.angle_gamma   90.00
#
_symmetry.space_group_name_H-M   'P 1'
#
loop_
_entity.id
_entity.type
_entity.pdbx_description
1 polymer ?
#
loop_
_entity_poly.entity_id
_entity_poly.type
_entity_poly.pdbx_seq_one_letter_code
_entity_poly.pdbx_strand_id
1 'polypeptide(L)'
;MKKIPLLFMLIFLLCKEAKQNVDQDIPPTVKNPMIEKICVIAKDGLSIYSKPSSNSEVITSVSKLTKLDVIEYSDYETIGKDSGKWAKISFHNKVGFLFDQQTIWDCSLYNEELIEPDKINDRSIVGFWGEENYSPYYIHFMKDHTFDGNIWNGCDEDGCISYNVDGDWKIVNDVIYMRSVYKSDNQSRFYIYVVREKKLTSTDLDYSFLQNYGNESVSGIKKIKK
;
A
#
# COMPACT_ATOMS: atom_id res chain seq x y z
N MET A 1 59.88 48.69 -58.08
CA MET A 1 59.14 49.08 -56.86
C MET A 1 59.20 47.94 -55.87
N LYS A 2 59.65 48.22 -54.63
CA LYS A 2 59.71 47.31 -53.49
C LYS A 2 58.37 46.58 -53.28
N LYS A 3 58.36 45.29 -52.90
CA LYS A 3 57.68 44.74 -51.70
C LYS A 3 58.19 43.31 -51.36
N ILE A 4 58.79 43.19 -50.18
CA ILE A 4 58.87 42.04 -49.25
C ILE A 4 57.43 41.81 -48.67
N PRO A 5 57.04 40.78 -47.85
CA PRO A 5 57.45 39.38 -47.60
C PRO A 5 56.25 38.40 -47.79
N LEU A 6 56.37 37.09 -47.46
CA LEU A 6 55.63 36.51 -46.31
C LEU A 6 56.04 35.05 -46.04
N LEU A 7 56.58 34.90 -44.83
CA LEU A 7 56.76 33.70 -44.03
C LEU A 7 55.46 32.88 -43.96
N PHE A 8 55.45 31.64 -44.48
CA PHE A 8 54.36 30.69 -44.23
C PHE A 8 54.73 29.78 -43.07
N MET A 9 54.06 30.04 -41.95
CA MET A 9 54.13 29.35 -40.67
C MET A 9 53.54 27.93 -40.82
N LEU A 10 54.33 26.91 -40.53
CA LEU A 10 53.87 25.51 -40.44
C LEU A 10 52.99 25.36 -39.19
N ILE A 11 51.69 25.19 -39.38
CA ILE A 11 50.76 24.80 -38.32
C ILE A 11 50.75 23.26 -38.25
N PHE A 12 51.36 22.71 -37.20
CA PHE A 12 51.16 21.32 -36.82
C PHE A 12 49.73 21.14 -36.29
N LEU A 13 48.84 20.60 -37.13
CA LEU A 13 47.55 20.09 -36.69
C LEU A 13 47.73 18.70 -36.06
N LEU A 14 47.65 18.67 -34.73
CA LEU A 14 47.44 17.48 -33.92
C LEU A 14 46.10 16.83 -34.30
N CYS A 15 46.14 15.68 -34.98
CA CYS A 15 44.99 14.78 -35.04
C CYS A 15 44.82 14.11 -33.68
N LYS A 16 43.81 14.56 -32.93
CA LYS A 16 43.27 13.86 -31.77
C LYS A 16 42.15 12.95 -32.29
N GLU A 17 42.37 11.64 -32.27
CA GLU A 17 41.32 10.65 -32.56
C GLU A 17 40.22 10.75 -31.50
N ALA A 18 39.06 11.26 -31.89
CA ALA A 18 37.85 11.21 -31.08
C ALA A 18 37.17 9.85 -31.30
N LYS A 19 37.23 8.98 -30.29
CA LYS A 19 36.40 7.76 -30.23
C LYS A 19 34.94 8.19 -30.06
N GLN A 20 34.12 7.98 -31.09
CA GLN A 20 32.67 8.00 -30.97
C GLN A 20 32.25 6.73 -30.21
N ASN A 21 31.95 6.88 -28.91
CA ASN A 21 31.10 5.93 -28.21
C ASN A 21 29.66 6.20 -28.66
N VAL A 22 29.13 5.31 -29.49
CA VAL A 22 27.69 5.21 -29.74
C VAL A 22 27.11 4.54 -28.52
N ASP A 23 26.61 5.34 -27.58
CA ASP A 23 25.78 4.86 -26.49
C ASP A 23 24.43 4.47 -27.11
N GLN A 24 24.17 3.17 -27.17
CA GLN A 24 22.88 2.67 -27.59
C GLN A 24 21.89 2.97 -26.47
N ASP A 25 21.06 4.00 -26.66
CA ASP A 25 19.83 4.21 -25.90
C ASP A 25 18.97 2.94 -26.00
N ILE A 26 19.11 2.05 -25.02
CA ILE A 26 18.14 0.99 -24.76
C ILE A 26 16.89 1.72 -24.25
N PRO A 27 15.76 1.71 -24.99
CA PRO A 27 14.55 2.34 -24.49
C PRO A 27 14.19 1.71 -23.14
N PRO A 28 13.79 2.52 -22.14
CA PRO A 28 13.47 2.02 -20.82
C PRO A 28 12.41 0.94 -20.97
N THR A 29 12.75 -0.28 -20.54
CA THR A 29 11.81 -1.38 -20.46
C THR A 29 10.61 -0.86 -19.69
N VAL A 30 9.47 -0.73 -20.37
CA VAL A 30 8.19 -0.38 -19.75
C VAL A 30 7.94 -1.47 -18.72
N LYS A 31 8.28 -1.19 -17.46
CA LYS A 31 7.79 -1.99 -16.33
C LYS A 31 6.29 -1.89 -16.44
N ASN A 32 5.66 -2.98 -16.85
CA ASN A 32 4.21 -3.08 -16.87
C ASN A 32 3.76 -2.69 -15.46
N PRO A 33 3.06 -1.55 -15.27
CA PRO A 33 2.67 -1.14 -13.94
C PRO A 33 1.85 -2.28 -13.36
N MET A 34 2.25 -2.77 -12.19
CA MET A 34 1.49 -3.79 -11.49
C MET A 34 0.10 -3.20 -11.24
N ILE A 35 -0.89 -3.68 -11.99
CA ILE A 35 -2.26 -3.21 -11.88
C ILE A 35 -2.77 -3.72 -10.52
N GLU A 36 -2.90 -2.81 -9.57
CA GLU A 36 -3.49 -3.13 -8.28
C GLU A 36 -4.99 -3.37 -8.48
N LYS A 37 -5.53 -4.36 -7.77
CA LYS A 37 -6.97 -4.65 -7.79
C LYS A 37 -7.60 -4.19 -6.50
N ILE A 38 -8.81 -3.65 -6.62
CA ILE A 38 -9.66 -3.30 -5.49
C ILE A 38 -11.06 -3.89 -5.66
N CYS A 39 -11.77 -4.04 -4.54
CA CYS A 39 -13.14 -4.47 -4.46
C CYS A 39 -13.99 -3.41 -3.77
N VAL A 40 -15.10 -3.02 -4.40
CA VAL A 40 -16.06 -2.08 -3.82
C VAL A 40 -16.92 -2.78 -2.76
N ILE A 41 -16.95 -2.27 -1.53
CA ILE A 41 -17.81 -2.83 -0.47
C ILE A 41 -18.87 -1.87 0.05
N ALA A 42 -18.93 -0.66 -0.50
CA ALA A 42 -20.03 0.29 -0.27
C ALA A 42 -21.38 -0.35 -0.60
N LYS A 43 -22.34 -0.29 0.35
CA LYS A 43 -23.67 -0.90 0.22
C LYS A 43 -24.39 -0.45 -1.05
N ASP A 44 -24.35 0.85 -1.34
CA ASP A 44 -25.04 1.47 -2.49
C ASP A 44 -24.11 1.61 -3.71
N GLY A 45 -22.91 1.01 -3.67
CA GLY A 45 -21.87 1.18 -4.67
C GLY A 45 -21.08 2.48 -4.52
N LEU A 46 -20.25 2.79 -5.51
CA LEU A 46 -19.43 4.00 -5.57
C LEU A 46 -19.60 4.72 -6.90
N SER A 47 -19.54 6.05 -6.85
CA SER A 47 -19.48 6.90 -8.04
C SER A 47 -18.06 6.96 -8.60
N ILE A 48 -17.96 6.98 -9.93
CA ILE A 48 -16.73 7.23 -10.67
C ILE A 48 -16.83 8.64 -11.26
N TYR A 49 -15.85 9.45 -10.93
CA TYR A 49 -15.75 10.88 -11.22
C TYR A 49 -14.77 11.16 -12.37
N SER A 50 -14.97 12.28 -13.06
CA SER A 50 -14.08 12.73 -14.14
C SER A 50 -12.75 13.30 -13.66
N LYS A 51 -12.68 13.76 -12.41
CA LYS A 51 -11.47 14.26 -11.74
C LYS A 51 -11.41 13.68 -10.32
N PRO A 52 -10.23 13.68 -9.67
CA PRO A 52 -10.09 13.27 -8.26
C PRO A 52 -10.69 14.35 -7.33
N SER A 53 -12.01 14.52 -7.39
CA SER A 53 -12.75 15.49 -6.59
C SER A 53 -14.23 15.13 -6.56
N SER A 54 -14.83 15.18 -5.36
CA SER A 54 -16.25 14.94 -5.13
C SER A 54 -17.17 15.97 -5.80
N ASN A 55 -16.63 17.12 -6.21
CA ASN A 55 -17.37 18.18 -6.92
C ASN A 55 -17.32 18.05 -8.44
N SER A 56 -16.62 17.04 -8.97
CA SER A 56 -16.52 16.84 -10.42
C SER A 56 -17.67 16.01 -10.98
N GLU A 57 -17.81 16.00 -12.30
CA GLU A 57 -18.87 15.25 -12.98
C GLU A 57 -18.75 13.74 -12.69
N VAL A 58 -19.88 13.13 -12.32
CA VAL A 58 -20.00 11.67 -12.18
C VAL A 58 -20.18 11.06 -13.57
N ILE A 59 -19.21 10.24 -13.98
CA ILE A 59 -19.21 9.52 -15.26
C ILE A 59 -20.16 8.31 -15.23
N THR A 60 -20.13 7.56 -14.12
CA THR A 60 -20.93 6.34 -13.90
C THR A 60 -20.86 5.94 -12.42
N SER A 61 -21.57 4.89 -12.03
CA SER A 61 -21.39 4.19 -10.75
C SER A 61 -20.98 2.73 -10.94
N VAL A 62 -20.45 2.15 -9.87
CA VAL A 62 -20.08 0.73 -9.73
C VAL A 62 -20.81 0.14 -8.53
N SER A 63 -21.34 -1.07 -8.67
CA SER A 63 -22.06 -1.75 -7.59
C SER A 63 -21.11 -2.32 -6.53
N LYS A 64 -21.66 -2.66 -5.36
CA LYS A 64 -21.01 -3.49 -4.36
C LYS A 64 -20.45 -4.79 -5.00
N LEU A 65 -19.34 -5.27 -4.47
CA LEU A 65 -18.57 -6.45 -4.91
C LEU A 65 -18.04 -6.38 -6.35
N THR A 66 -17.95 -5.17 -6.92
CA THR A 66 -17.27 -4.97 -8.20
C THR A 66 -15.75 -4.95 -8.00
N LYS A 67 -15.03 -5.78 -8.76
CA LYS A 67 -13.57 -5.75 -8.85
C LYS A 67 -13.14 -4.72 -9.88
N LEU A 68 -12.17 -3.88 -9.53
CA LEU A 68 -11.66 -2.81 -10.38
C LEU A 68 -10.14 -2.86 -10.45
N ASP A 69 -9.63 -2.55 -11.64
CA ASP A 69 -8.21 -2.39 -11.91
C ASP A 69 -7.82 -0.92 -11.67
N VAL A 70 -6.89 -0.72 -10.75
CA VAL A 70 -6.33 0.59 -10.41
C VAL A 70 -5.08 0.82 -11.23
N ILE A 71 -5.09 1.95 -11.93
CA ILE A 71 -3.97 2.43 -12.75
C ILE A 71 -2.99 3.18 -11.86
N GLU A 72 -3.49 4.02 -10.96
CA GLU A 72 -2.70 4.95 -10.17
C GLU A 72 -3.50 5.40 -8.94
N TYR A 73 -2.79 5.72 -7.85
CA TYR A 73 -3.35 6.39 -6.68
C TYR A 73 -2.80 7.80 -6.53
N SER A 74 -3.63 8.71 -6.02
CA SER A 74 -3.16 9.97 -5.45
C SER A 74 -2.51 9.76 -4.08
N ASP A 75 -1.98 10.86 -3.53
CA ASP A 75 -1.69 10.94 -2.10
C ASP A 75 -2.96 10.76 -1.25
N TYR A 76 -2.77 10.37 0.01
CA TYR A 76 -3.85 10.30 0.99
C TYR A 76 -4.45 11.68 1.25
N GLU A 77 -5.77 11.74 1.33
CA GLU A 77 -6.50 12.90 1.81
C GLU A 77 -7.69 12.49 2.70
N THR A 78 -8.22 13.46 3.43
CA THR A 78 -9.39 13.28 4.28
C THR A 78 -10.54 14.12 3.72
N ILE A 79 -11.65 13.47 3.36
CA ILE A 79 -12.88 14.12 2.92
C ILE A 79 -13.92 13.94 4.03
N GLY A 80 -14.23 15.02 4.75
CA GLY A 80 -15.14 14.96 5.89
C GLY A 80 -14.55 14.13 7.04
N LYS A 81 -15.12 12.94 7.28
CA LYS A 81 -14.68 12.01 8.33
C LYS A 81 -13.89 10.81 7.79
N ASP A 82 -13.83 10.68 6.48
CA ASP A 82 -13.30 9.51 5.81
C ASP A 82 -11.91 9.83 5.25
N SER A 83 -10.95 8.96 5.51
CA SER A 83 -9.59 9.03 4.95
C SER A 83 -9.44 8.03 3.82
N GLY A 84 -8.74 8.42 2.76
CA GLY A 84 -8.53 7.56 1.60
C GLY A 84 -7.67 8.22 0.53
N LYS A 85 -7.62 7.59 -0.63
CA LYS A 85 -6.95 8.04 -1.84
C LYS A 85 -7.94 8.08 -2.98
N TRP A 86 -7.69 8.97 -3.94
CA TRP A 86 -8.31 8.85 -5.24
C TRP A 86 -7.60 7.75 -6.04
N ALA A 87 -8.34 6.71 -6.39
CA ALA A 87 -7.90 5.67 -7.31
C ALA A 87 -8.33 6.04 -8.73
N LYS A 88 -7.36 6.21 -9.62
CA LYS A 88 -7.59 6.28 -11.06
C LYS A 88 -7.77 4.87 -11.59
N ILE A 89 -8.91 4.61 -12.22
CA ILE A 89 -9.33 3.27 -12.63
C ILE A 89 -9.71 3.22 -14.10
N SER A 90 -9.63 2.03 -14.68
CA SER A 90 -10.22 1.71 -15.99
C SER A 90 -11.49 0.89 -15.78
N PHE A 91 -12.64 1.39 -16.25
CA PHE A 91 -13.91 0.67 -16.16
C PHE A 91 -14.75 0.86 -17.43
N HIS A 92 -15.13 -0.24 -18.07
CA HIS A 92 -15.87 -0.25 -19.35
C HIS A 92 -15.28 0.69 -20.41
N ASN A 93 -13.95 0.62 -20.62
CA ASN A 93 -13.19 1.48 -21.55
C ASN A 93 -13.24 2.99 -21.25
N LYS A 94 -13.63 3.38 -20.04
CA LYS A 94 -13.54 4.76 -19.54
C LYS A 94 -12.52 4.82 -18.42
N VAL A 95 -11.75 5.91 -18.38
CA VAL A 95 -10.88 6.24 -17.25
C VAL A 95 -11.61 7.24 -16.37
N GLY A 96 -11.59 6.99 -15.06
CA GLY A 96 -12.18 7.89 -14.07
C GLY A 96 -11.51 7.71 -12.72
N PHE A 97 -12.06 8.40 -11.72
CA PHE A 97 -11.53 8.44 -10.37
C PHE A 97 -12.60 8.03 -9.38
N LEU A 98 -12.27 7.18 -8.40
CA LEU A 98 -13.13 6.90 -7.26
C LEU A 98 -12.34 7.14 -5.98
N PHE A 99 -13.02 7.54 -4.92
CA PHE A 99 -12.40 7.68 -3.61
C PHE A 99 -12.46 6.33 -2.88
N ASP A 100 -11.30 5.80 -2.50
CA ASP A 100 -11.11 4.39 -2.16
C ASP A 100 -11.55 3.99 -0.74
N GLN A 101 -12.09 4.93 0.03
CA GLN A 101 -12.50 4.79 1.44
C GLN A 101 -13.44 3.60 1.74
N GLN A 102 -14.16 3.12 0.73
CA GLN A 102 -15.11 2.00 0.81
C GLN A 102 -14.69 0.82 -0.08
N THR A 103 -13.37 0.64 -0.24
CA THR A 103 -12.79 -0.43 -1.05
C THR A 103 -11.78 -1.24 -0.25
N ILE A 104 -11.71 -2.54 -0.54
CA ILE A 104 -10.70 -3.46 -0.01
C ILE A 104 -9.89 -4.06 -1.17
N TRP A 105 -8.84 -4.83 -0.89
CA TRP A 105 -7.98 -5.35 -1.97
C TRP A 105 -8.54 -6.57 -2.70
N ASP A 106 -9.35 -7.39 -2.02
CA ASP A 106 -10.02 -8.52 -2.65
C ASP A 106 -11.42 -8.72 -2.03
N CYS A 107 -12.39 -9.01 -2.89
CA CYS A 107 -13.77 -9.28 -2.48
C CYS A 107 -13.88 -10.54 -1.63
N SER A 108 -12.93 -11.49 -1.75
CA SER A 108 -12.90 -12.71 -0.92
C SER A 108 -12.71 -12.40 0.58
N LEU A 109 -12.12 -11.25 0.91
CA LEU A 109 -11.89 -10.80 2.29
C LEU A 109 -13.15 -10.21 2.94
N TYR A 110 -14.18 -9.92 2.16
CA TYR A 110 -15.39 -9.31 2.68
C TYR A 110 -16.28 -10.35 3.36
N ASN A 111 -16.60 -10.12 4.63
CA ASN A 111 -17.48 -10.97 5.41
C ASN A 111 -18.61 -10.12 6.04
N GLU A 112 -19.85 -10.38 5.64
CA GLU A 112 -21.05 -9.67 6.14
C GLU A 112 -21.41 -10.05 7.58
N GLU A 113 -20.93 -11.21 8.06
CA GLU A 113 -21.28 -11.79 9.36
C GLU A 113 -20.31 -11.36 10.46
N LEU A 114 -19.40 -10.41 10.19
CA LEU A 114 -18.52 -9.87 11.22
C LEU A 114 -19.36 -9.19 12.33
N ILE A 115 -19.37 -9.82 13.50
CA ILE A 115 -20.05 -9.31 14.70
C ILE A 115 -19.60 -7.87 14.97
N GLU A 116 -20.59 -6.98 15.11
CA GLU A 116 -20.45 -5.51 15.20
C GLU A 116 -19.22 -5.08 16.02
N PRO A 117 -18.17 -4.55 15.37
CA PRO A 117 -16.98 -4.07 16.06
C PRO A 117 -17.23 -2.72 16.74
N ASP A 118 -16.31 -2.33 17.64
CA ASP A 118 -16.28 -0.96 18.16
C ASP A 118 -16.09 0.02 16.99
N LYS A 119 -16.75 1.19 17.04
CA LYS A 119 -16.52 2.25 16.04
C LYS A 119 -15.09 2.76 16.12
N ILE A 120 -14.40 2.82 14.99
CA ILE A 120 -12.99 3.20 14.90
C ILE A 120 -12.73 4.23 13.80
N ASN A 121 -11.57 4.85 13.88
CA ASN A 121 -10.98 5.73 12.87
C ASN A 121 -9.45 5.70 12.99
N ASP A 122 -8.74 6.32 12.05
CA ASP A 122 -7.28 6.28 11.99
C ASP A 122 -6.63 6.67 13.32
N ARG A 123 -7.13 7.74 13.95
CA ARG A 123 -6.59 8.25 15.23
C ARG A 123 -6.71 7.20 16.35
N SER A 124 -7.81 6.45 16.39
CA SER A 124 -8.01 5.41 17.39
C SER A 124 -7.04 4.24 17.21
N ILE A 125 -6.66 3.93 15.97
CA ILE A 125 -5.83 2.78 15.61
C ILE A 125 -4.32 3.08 15.70
N VAL A 126 -3.88 4.24 15.23
CA VAL A 126 -2.45 4.62 15.19
C VAL A 126 -1.75 4.45 16.54
N GLY A 127 -0.62 3.76 16.54
CA GLY A 127 0.21 3.46 17.73
C GLY A 127 0.56 1.98 17.85
N PHE A 128 1.24 1.62 18.94
CA PHE A 128 1.67 0.26 19.23
C PHE A 128 0.56 -0.53 19.92
N TRP A 129 0.38 -1.78 19.49
CA TRP A 129 -0.54 -2.76 20.06
C TRP A 129 0.24 -4.00 20.47
N GLY A 130 0.02 -4.51 21.68
CA GLY A 130 0.68 -5.68 22.24
C GLY A 130 0.02 -6.14 23.53
N GLU A 131 0.52 -7.21 24.13
CA GLU A 131 -0.02 -7.75 25.39
C GLU A 131 0.33 -6.85 26.59
N GLU A 132 1.54 -6.32 26.61
CA GLU A 132 2.12 -5.60 27.74
C GLU A 132 2.86 -4.34 27.28
N ASN A 133 2.93 -3.32 28.15
CA ASN A 133 3.79 -2.17 27.88
C ASN A 133 5.24 -2.61 27.75
N TYR A 134 5.96 -2.03 26.80
CA TYR A 134 7.35 -2.39 26.50
C TYR A 134 7.56 -3.83 26.02
N SER A 135 6.51 -4.54 25.62
CA SER A 135 6.64 -5.84 24.95
C SER A 135 7.51 -5.70 23.70
N PRO A 136 8.46 -6.64 23.46
CA PRO A 136 9.19 -6.69 22.20
C PRO A 136 8.29 -7.11 21.04
N TYR A 137 7.10 -7.68 21.33
CA TYR A 137 6.13 -8.17 20.37
C TYR A 137 4.97 -7.20 20.23
N TYR A 138 4.71 -6.76 19.01
CA TYR A 138 3.76 -5.71 18.75
C TYR A 138 3.26 -5.69 17.30
N ILE A 139 2.16 -4.97 17.09
CA ILE A 139 1.72 -4.43 15.80
C ILE A 139 1.68 -2.91 15.95
N HIS A 140 2.32 -2.19 15.04
CA HIS A 140 2.43 -0.73 15.07
C HIS A 140 1.78 -0.13 13.82
N PHE A 141 0.70 0.61 14.03
CA PHE A 141 0.01 1.32 12.96
C PHE A 141 0.51 2.76 12.87
N MET A 142 1.08 3.15 11.73
CA MET A 142 1.63 4.48 11.47
C MET A 142 0.61 5.40 10.80
N LYS A 143 0.80 6.71 10.95
CA LYS A 143 -0.11 7.75 10.41
C LYS A 143 -0.15 7.81 8.88
N ASP A 144 0.87 7.29 8.22
CA ASP A 144 0.98 7.23 6.76
C ASP A 144 0.28 5.99 6.16
N HIS A 145 -0.50 5.28 6.98
CA HIS A 145 -1.23 4.05 6.62
C HIS A 145 -0.33 2.87 6.30
N THR A 146 0.91 2.89 6.80
CA THR A 146 1.77 1.71 6.87
C THR A 146 1.73 1.09 8.26
N PHE A 147 2.10 -0.19 8.36
CA PHE A 147 2.29 -0.87 9.63
C PHE A 147 3.61 -1.63 9.64
N ASP A 148 4.15 -1.85 10.83
CA ASP A 148 5.20 -2.80 11.10
C ASP A 148 4.84 -3.64 12.33
N GLY A 149 5.39 -4.84 12.43
CA GLY A 149 5.15 -5.72 13.56
C GLY A 149 6.32 -6.66 13.81
N ASN A 150 6.50 -7.00 15.08
CA ASN A 150 7.37 -8.08 15.52
C ASN A 150 6.49 -9.08 16.26
N ILE A 151 6.30 -10.26 15.69
CA ILE A 151 5.32 -11.24 16.17
C ILE A 151 6.06 -12.41 16.81
N TRP A 152 5.74 -12.72 18.06
CA TRP A 152 6.25 -13.90 18.74
C TRP A 152 5.70 -15.18 18.08
N ASN A 153 6.53 -16.22 17.96
CA ASN A 153 6.14 -17.45 17.28
C ASN A 153 6.54 -18.74 18.01
N GLY A 154 6.71 -18.71 19.34
CA GLY A 154 7.05 -19.88 20.15
C GLY A 154 8.36 -19.74 20.90
N CYS A 155 8.51 -20.55 21.95
CA CYS A 155 9.79 -20.78 22.62
C CYS A 155 9.96 -22.26 22.92
N ASP A 156 11.15 -22.79 22.65
CA ASP A 156 11.57 -24.14 22.99
C ASP A 156 12.90 -24.12 23.77
N GLU A 157 13.56 -25.27 23.86
CA GLU A 157 14.85 -25.42 24.55
C GLU A 157 15.96 -24.56 23.94
N ASP A 158 15.86 -24.21 22.64
CA ASP A 158 16.83 -23.41 21.91
C ASP A 158 16.53 -21.90 21.95
N GLY A 159 15.42 -21.52 22.59
CA GLY A 159 15.03 -20.15 22.85
C GLY A 159 13.72 -19.75 22.17
N CYS A 160 13.48 -18.45 22.10
CA CYS A 160 12.25 -17.89 21.55
C CYS A 160 12.47 -17.38 20.12
N ILE A 161 11.51 -17.66 19.24
CA ILE A 161 11.52 -17.16 17.87
C ILE A 161 10.46 -16.09 17.67
N SER A 162 10.76 -15.15 16.77
CA SER A 162 9.82 -14.13 16.32
C SER A 162 10.05 -13.82 14.84
N TYR A 163 9.09 -13.16 14.21
CA TYR A 163 9.21 -12.71 12.83
C TYR A 163 8.73 -11.27 12.69
N ASN A 164 9.36 -10.56 11.76
CA ASN A 164 8.95 -9.21 11.40
C ASN A 164 8.01 -9.23 10.21
N VAL A 165 7.10 -8.26 10.17
CA VAL A 165 6.17 -8.05 9.07
C VAL A 165 5.89 -6.58 8.92
N ASP A 166 5.73 -6.12 7.68
CA ASP A 166 5.38 -4.75 7.35
C ASP A 166 4.44 -4.71 6.15
N GLY A 167 3.73 -3.60 5.99
CA GLY A 167 2.81 -3.41 4.88
C GLY A 167 1.89 -2.20 5.01
N ASP A 168 0.79 -2.23 4.27
CA ASP A 168 -0.25 -1.19 4.26
C ASP A 168 -1.42 -1.59 5.14
N TRP A 169 -2.14 -0.61 5.71
CA TRP A 169 -3.42 -0.83 6.36
C TRP A 169 -4.45 0.23 5.99
N LYS A 170 -5.74 -0.12 6.12
CA LYS A 170 -6.86 0.81 6.02
C LYS A 170 -8.06 0.34 6.83
N ILE A 171 -8.94 1.27 7.18
CA ILE A 171 -10.20 0.98 7.87
C ILE A 171 -11.32 1.05 6.85
N VAL A 172 -12.15 0.00 6.79
CA VAL A 172 -13.40 0.03 6.03
C VAL A 172 -14.51 -0.59 6.85
N ASN A 173 -15.58 0.17 7.08
CA ASN A 173 -16.73 -0.24 7.91
C ASN A 173 -16.30 -0.79 9.28
N ASP A 174 -15.44 -0.04 9.97
CA ASP A 174 -14.91 -0.36 11.30
C ASP A 174 -14.07 -1.65 11.38
N VAL A 175 -13.66 -2.21 10.22
CA VAL A 175 -12.74 -3.34 10.09
C VAL A 175 -11.40 -2.84 9.58
N ILE A 176 -10.31 -3.32 10.20
CA ILE A 176 -8.94 -3.02 9.82
C ILE A 176 -8.48 -4.10 8.84
N TYR A 177 -8.25 -3.69 7.61
CA TYR A 177 -7.64 -4.54 6.58
C TYR A 177 -6.17 -4.19 6.48
N MET A 178 -5.32 -5.21 6.51
CA MET A 178 -3.87 -5.07 6.38
C MET A 178 -3.39 -5.91 5.21
N ARG A 179 -2.34 -5.45 4.53
CA ARG A 179 -1.72 -6.16 3.41
C ARG A 179 -0.21 -6.06 3.53
N SER A 180 0.47 -7.20 3.59
CA SER A 180 1.93 -7.30 3.41
C SER A 180 2.25 -7.82 2.02
N VAL A 181 3.26 -7.26 1.36
CA VAL A 181 3.70 -7.70 0.03
C VAL A 181 5.06 -8.37 0.15
N TYR A 182 5.13 -9.66 -0.15
CA TYR A 182 6.40 -10.39 -0.18
C TYR A 182 7.18 -10.04 -1.45
N LYS A 183 8.34 -9.40 -1.27
CA LYS A 183 9.20 -8.91 -2.36
C LYS A 183 9.71 -10.02 -3.30
N SER A 184 9.72 -11.27 -2.85
CA SER A 184 10.25 -12.40 -3.62
C SER A 184 9.33 -12.87 -4.75
N ASP A 185 8.01 -12.75 -4.58
CA ASP A 185 7.03 -13.31 -5.52
C ASP A 185 5.82 -12.40 -5.78
N ASN A 186 5.84 -11.18 -5.23
CA ASN A 186 4.73 -10.21 -5.30
C ASN A 186 3.41 -10.76 -4.76
N GLN A 187 3.44 -11.82 -3.95
CA GLN A 187 2.23 -12.31 -3.29
C GLN A 187 1.89 -11.41 -2.11
N SER A 188 0.62 -11.03 -2.05
CA SER A 188 0.06 -10.30 -0.93
C SER A 188 -0.45 -11.27 0.12
N ARG A 189 -0.06 -11.06 1.39
CA ARG A 189 -0.74 -11.66 2.54
C ARG A 189 -1.68 -10.63 3.14
N PHE A 190 -2.88 -11.06 3.49
CA PHE A 190 -3.91 -10.21 4.06
C PHE A 190 -4.15 -10.54 5.52
N TYR A 191 -4.44 -9.51 6.31
CA TYR A 191 -4.82 -9.66 7.70
C TYR A 191 -6.07 -8.81 7.98
N ILE A 192 -6.98 -9.35 8.79
CA ILE A 192 -8.27 -8.73 9.09
C ILE A 192 -8.45 -8.71 10.60
N TYR A 193 -8.54 -7.49 11.13
CA TYR A 193 -8.70 -7.23 12.54
C TYR A 193 -9.88 -6.31 12.81
N VAL A 194 -10.45 -6.44 14.00
CA VAL A 194 -11.44 -5.50 14.54
C VAL A 194 -11.01 -5.03 15.91
N VAL A 195 -11.58 -3.92 16.38
CA VAL A 195 -11.47 -3.53 17.78
C VAL A 195 -12.72 -3.96 18.52
N ARG A 196 -12.54 -4.66 19.64
CA ARG A 196 -13.61 -5.04 20.57
C ARG A 196 -13.14 -4.78 21.98
N GLU A 197 -13.92 -4.04 22.76
CA GLU A 197 -13.58 -3.69 24.14
C GLU A 197 -12.18 -3.09 24.27
N LYS A 198 -11.79 -2.23 23.31
CA LYS A 198 -10.44 -1.63 23.22
C LYS A 198 -9.29 -2.62 22.99
N LYS A 199 -9.57 -3.82 22.49
CA LYS A 199 -8.57 -4.83 22.09
C LYS A 199 -8.63 -5.07 20.59
N LEU A 200 -7.46 -5.18 19.97
CA LEU A 200 -7.33 -5.61 18.59
C LEU A 200 -7.54 -7.14 18.56
N THR A 201 -8.56 -7.57 17.82
CA THR A 201 -9.06 -8.93 17.83
C THR A 201 -9.06 -9.47 16.41
N SER A 202 -8.42 -10.62 16.20
CA SER A 202 -8.56 -11.38 14.96
C SER A 202 -9.96 -11.98 14.88
N THR A 203 -10.52 -12.01 13.66
CA THR A 203 -11.84 -12.62 13.41
C THR A 203 -11.77 -13.93 12.63
N ASP A 204 -10.61 -14.22 12.04
CA ASP A 204 -10.37 -15.39 11.19
C ASP A 204 -8.91 -15.82 11.32
N LEU A 205 -8.66 -17.11 11.51
CA LEU A 205 -7.30 -17.64 11.61
C LEU A 205 -6.54 -17.45 10.29
N ASP A 206 -7.22 -17.63 9.15
CA ASP A 206 -6.62 -17.56 7.82
C ASP A 206 -6.15 -16.15 7.45
N TYR A 207 -6.72 -15.13 8.11
CA TYR A 207 -6.39 -13.72 7.91
C TYR A 207 -5.84 -13.07 9.18
N SER A 208 -5.01 -13.79 9.93
CA SER A 208 -4.38 -13.29 11.15
C SER A 208 -2.89 -13.49 11.17
N PHE A 209 -2.19 -12.67 11.96
CA PHE A 209 -0.83 -13.03 12.34
C PHE A 209 -0.91 -14.27 13.22
N LEU A 210 -0.04 -15.24 12.97
CA LEU A 210 -0.02 -16.48 13.73
C LEU A 210 1.16 -16.47 14.72
N GLN A 211 0.91 -17.01 15.90
CA GLN A 211 1.87 -17.20 16.98
C GLN A 211 1.87 -18.67 17.42
N ASN A 212 2.70 -18.99 18.41
CA ASN A 212 2.81 -20.35 18.95
C ASN A 212 3.01 -21.41 17.84
N TYR A 213 4.09 -21.25 17.06
CA TYR A 213 4.42 -22.11 15.93
C TYR A 213 3.34 -22.16 14.84
N GLY A 214 2.62 -21.06 14.64
CA GLY A 214 1.58 -20.95 13.62
C GLY A 214 0.22 -21.52 14.03
N ASN A 215 0.02 -21.90 15.30
CA ASN A 215 -1.20 -22.59 15.73
C ASN A 215 -2.28 -21.66 16.29
N GLU A 216 -1.93 -20.42 16.62
CA GLU A 216 -2.83 -19.48 17.27
C GLU A 216 -2.81 -18.12 16.58
N SER A 217 -3.96 -17.47 16.48
CA SER A 217 -4.02 -16.08 16.03
C SER A 217 -3.50 -15.14 17.11
N VAL A 218 -2.65 -14.19 16.75
CA VAL A 218 -2.37 -13.00 17.57
C VAL A 218 -3.68 -12.23 17.69
N SER A 219 -4.25 -12.16 18.89
CA SER A 219 -5.58 -11.58 19.13
C SER A 219 -5.71 -11.12 20.58
N GLY A 220 -6.62 -10.19 20.85
CA GLY A 220 -6.88 -9.68 22.21
C GLY A 220 -5.82 -8.69 22.73
N ILE A 221 -4.91 -8.23 21.87
CA ILE A 221 -3.85 -7.29 22.23
C ILE A 221 -4.39 -5.88 22.43
N LYS A 222 -3.75 -5.08 23.29
CA LYS A 222 -4.19 -3.73 23.66
C LYS A 222 -3.24 -2.69 23.13
N LYS A 223 -3.71 -1.44 23.06
CA LYS A 223 -2.82 -0.31 22.80
C LYS A 223 -1.84 -0.16 23.96
N ILE A 224 -0.55 -0.16 23.66
CA ILE A 224 0.55 -0.12 24.63
C ILE A 224 1.38 1.15 24.48
N LYS A 225 2.10 1.50 25.56
CA LYS A 225 3.20 2.46 25.50
C LYS A 225 4.48 1.71 25.15
N LYS A 226 5.26 2.30 24.27
CA LYS A 226 6.60 1.85 23.94
C LYS A 226 7.59 2.95 24.30
#